data_AF-A0A731V3D7-F1
#
_entry.id   AF-A0A731V3D7-F1
#
_cell.length_a   1.000
_cell.length_b   1.000
_cell.length_c   1.000
_cell.angle_alpha   90.00
_cell.angle_beta   90.00
_cell.angle_gamma   90.00
#
_symmetry.space_group_name_H-M   'P 1'
#
loop_
_entity.id
_entity.type
_entity.pdbx_description
1 polymer ?
#
loop_
_entity_poly.entity_id
_entity_poly.type
_entity_poly.pdbx_seq_one_letter_code
_entity_poly.pdbx_strand_id
1 'polypeptide(L)' 'MTYEDLTTEIEMFINDILNDTTYTVEQRLGFAYGSYLTWHALIKGTFKPEDDRKLWLLTQPHYN' A
#
# COMPACT_ATOMS: atom_id res chain seq x y z
N MET A 1 -3.45 -17.77 1.90
CA MET A 1 -3.87 -16.36 1.82
C MET A 1 -4.46 -16.17 0.44
N THR A 2 -5.72 -15.74 0.37
CA THR A 2 -6.38 -15.44 -0.91
C THR A 2 -5.87 -14.09 -1.45
N TYR A 3 -6.20 -13.78 -2.71
CA TYR A 3 -5.94 -12.46 -3.29
C TYR A 3 -6.58 -11.34 -2.46
N GLU A 4 -7.83 -11.56 -2.01
CA GLU A 4 -8.57 -10.59 -1.20
C GLU A 4 -7.91 -10.39 0.15
N ASP A 5 -7.57 -11.48 0.86
CA ASP A 5 -6.88 -11.38 2.16
C ASP A 5 -5.58 -10.57 2.03
N LEU A 6 -4.74 -10.90 1.03
CA LEU A 6 -3.47 -10.22 0.84
C LEU A 6 -3.66 -8.74 0.52
N THR A 7 -4.63 -8.41 -0.31
CA THR A 7 -4.91 -7.03 -0.73
C THR A 7 -5.41 -6.20 0.46
N THR A 8 -6.30 -6.77 1.28
CA THR A 8 -6.81 -6.14 2.51
C THR A 8 -5.70 -5.92 3.54
N GLU A 9 -4.84 -6.92 3.78
CA GLU A 9 -3.72 -6.80 4.73
C GLU A 9 -2.73 -5.71 4.31
N ILE A 10 -2.41 -5.62 3.01
CA ILE A 10 -1.54 -4.58 2.48
C ILE A 10 -2.18 -3.19 2.63
N GLU A 11 -3.46 -3.07 2.32
CA GLU A 11 -4.19 -1.82 2.48
C GLU A 11 -4.22 -1.35 3.95
N MET A 12 -4.49 -2.28 4.88
CA MET A 12 -4.46 -1.98 6.32
C MET A 12 -3.07 -1.51 6.75
N PHE A 13 -2.01 -2.23 6.35
CA PHE A 13 -0.64 -1.84 6.67
C PHE A 13 -0.28 -0.46 6.13
N ILE A 14 -0.64 -0.16 4.88
CA ILE A 14 -0.37 1.15 4.26
C ILE A 14 -1.07 2.27 5.07
N ASN A 15 -2.34 2.08 5.44
CA ASN A 15 -3.05 3.09 6.23
C ASN A 15 -2.44 3.26 7.64
N ASP A 16 -2.05 2.17 8.30
CA ASP A 16 -1.43 2.22 9.62
C ASP A 16 -0.09 2.96 9.59
N ILE A 17 0.79 2.61 8.63
CA ILE A 17 2.11 3.23 8.55
C ILE A 17 2.05 4.71 8.17
N LEU A 18 1.02 5.15 7.43
CA LEU A 18 0.85 6.57 7.10
C LEU A 18 0.44 7.42 8.30
N ASN A 19 -0.25 6.81 9.29
CA ASN A 19 -0.66 7.46 10.53
C ASN A 19 0.33 7.27 11.69
N ASP A 20 1.39 6.48 11.49
CA ASP A 20 2.41 6.24 12.50
C ASP A 20 3.14 7.54 12.89
N THR A 21 3.44 7.72 14.18
CA THR A 21 4.08 8.93 14.73
C THR A 21 5.57 8.77 15.01
N THR A 22 6.10 7.56 14.83
CA THR A 22 7.51 7.20 15.03
C THR A 22 8.37 7.66 13.85
N TYR A 23 7.86 7.52 12.63
CA TYR A 23 8.61 7.79 11.39
C TYR A 23 8.34 9.17 10.81
N THR A 24 9.30 9.72 10.06
CA THR A 24 9.07 10.96 9.29
C THR A 24 8.04 10.73 8.18
N VAL A 25 7.44 11.81 7.67
CA VAL A 25 6.50 11.73 6.53
C VAL A 25 7.13 10.99 5.34
N GLU A 26 8.38 11.31 5.01
CA GLU A 26 9.12 10.69 3.91
C GLU A 26 9.32 9.19 4.14
N GLN A 27 9.69 8.78 5.35
CA GLN A 27 9.86 7.37 5.71
C GLN A 27 8.52 6.61 5.62
N ARG A 28 7.42 7.19 6.10
CA ARG A 28 6.08 6.58 6.02
C ARG A 28 5.64 6.38 4.58
N LEU A 29 5.84 7.38 3.71
CA LEU A 29 5.57 7.27 2.29
C LEU A 29 6.46 6.20 1.63
N GLY A 30 7.73 6.10 2.01
CA GLY A 30 8.63 5.05 1.57
C GLY A 30 8.15 3.64 1.94
N PHE A 31 7.71 3.44 3.18
CA PHE A 31 7.14 2.17 3.62
C PHE A 31 5.82 1.83 2.92
N ALA A 32 4.92 2.82 2.76
CA ALA A 32 3.67 2.64 2.04
C ALA A 32 3.92 2.21 0.60
N TYR A 33 4.82 2.89 -0.11
CA TYR A 33 5.19 2.54 -1.47
C TYR A 33 5.86 1.16 -1.58
N GLY A 34 6.77 0.83 -0.66
CA GLY A 34 7.38 -0.50 -0.59
C GLY A 34 6.37 -1.62 -0.38
N SER A 35 5.33 -1.36 0.41
CA SER A 35 4.24 -2.32 0.66
C SER A 35 3.39 -2.56 -0.58
N TYR A 36 3.04 -1.49 -1.30
CA TYR A 36 2.38 -1.58 -2.60
C TYR A 36 3.20 -2.41 -3.62
N LEU A 37 4.51 -2.17 -3.73
CA LEU A 37 5.38 -2.96 -4.61
C LEU A 37 5.46 -4.44 -4.17
N THR A 38 5.46 -4.69 -2.87
CA THR A 38 5.45 -6.04 -2.30
C THR A 38 4.16 -6.77 -2.68
N TRP A 39 3.01 -6.11 -2.54
CA TRP A 39 1.73 -6.64 -3.02
C TRP A 39 1.81 -6.99 -4.50
N HIS A 40 2.27 -6.07 -5.35
CA HIS A 40 2.38 -6.27 -6.79
C HIS A 40 3.28 -7.46 -7.16
N ALA A 41 4.37 -7.68 -6.41
CA ALA A 41 5.25 -8.84 -6.59
C ALA A 41 4.58 -10.16 -6.17
N LEU A 42 3.79 -10.15 -5.10
CA LEU A 42 3.14 -11.35 -4.56
C LEU A 42 1.97 -11.84 -5.43
N ILE A 43 1.21 -10.92 -6.02
CA ILE A 43 0.07 -11.25 -6.89
C ILE A 43 0.50 -11.68 -8.31
N LYS A 44 1.75 -11.41 -8.73
CA LYS A 44 2.31 -11.85 -10.02
C LYS A 44 1.45 -11.51 -11.26
N GLY A 45 0.80 -10.35 -11.26
CA GLY A 45 0.01 -9.88 -12.41
C GLY A 45 -1.44 -10.37 -12.46
N THR A 46 -1.95 -11.01 -11.40
CA THR A 46 -3.38 -11.34 -11.27
C THR A 46 -4.22 -10.24 -10.62
N PHE A 47 -3.72 -8.99 -10.55
CA PHE A 47 -4.50 -7.90 -9.96
C PHE A 47 -5.68 -7.50 -10.80
N LYS A 48 -6.68 -6.99 -10.09
CA LYS A 48 -7.72 -6.18 -10.66
C LYS A 48 -7.23 -4.72 -10.76
N PRO A 49 -7.40 -4.04 -11.91
CA PRO A 49 -6.96 -2.64 -12.07
C PRO A 49 -7.49 -1.65 -11.03
N GLU A 50 -8.68 -1.91 -10.48
CA GLU A 50 -9.28 -1.11 -9.42
C GLU A 50 -8.51 -1.18 -8.11
N ASP A 51 -8.01 -2.36 -7.73
CA ASP A 51 -7.23 -2.56 -6.51
C ASP A 51 -5.82 -1.96 -6.67
N ASP A 52 -5.23 -2.11 -7.85
CA ASP A 52 -3.96 -1.47 -8.21
C ASP A 52 -4.04 0.05 -8.07
N ARG A 53 -5.06 0.66 -8.70
CA ARG A 53 -5.29 2.10 -8.59
C ARG A 53 -5.53 2.55 -7.16
N LYS A 54 -6.33 1.79 -6.41
CA LYS A 54 -6.66 2.10 -5.01
C LYS A 54 -5.40 2.11 -4.15
N LEU A 55 -4.61 1.04 -4.20
CA LEU A 55 -3.38 0.93 -3.41
C LEU A 55 -2.34 1.96 -3.84
N TRP A 56 -2.18 2.19 -5.15
CA TRP A 56 -1.29 3.24 -5.66
C TRP A 56 -1.62 4.62 -5.09
N LEU A 57 -2.91 5.00 -5.10
CA LEU A 57 -3.37 6.29 -4.61
C LEU A 57 -3.09 6.52 -3.12
N LEU A 58 -3.14 5.46 -2.31
CA LEU A 58 -2.79 5.54 -0.88
C LEU A 58 -1.31 5.89 -0.66
N THR A 59 -0.44 5.51 -1.59
CA THR A 59 1.02 5.77 -1.48
C THR A 59 1.43 7.15 -1.96
N GLN A 60 0.51 7.91 -2.58
CA GLN A 60 0.82 9.23 -3.09
C GLN A 60 0.77 10.27 -1.97
N PRO A 61 1.69 11.24 -1.95
CA PRO A 61 1.55 12.39 -1.07
C PRO A 61 0.24 13.10 -1.40
N HIS A 62 -0.68 13.13 -0.45
CA HIS A 62 -1.88 13.95 -0.54
C HIS A 62 -1.45 15.41 -0.41
N TYR A 63 -1.27 16.09 -1.55
CA TYR A 63 -1.17 17.54 -1.58
C TYR A 63 -2.55 18.10 -1.22
N ASN A 64 -2.73 18.45 0.05
CA ASN A 64 -3.76 19.41 0.46
C ASN A 64 -3.20 20.83 0.34
#